data_AF-A0AB73T3L7-F1
#
_entry.id   AF-A0AB73T3L7-F1
#
_cell.length_a   1.000
_cell.length_b   1.000
_cell.length_c   1.000
_cell.angle_alpha   90.00
_cell.angle_beta   90.00
_cell.angle_gamma   90.00
#
_symmetry.space_group_name_H-M   'P 1'
#
loop_
_entity.id
_entity.type
_entity.pdbx_description
1 polymer ?
#
loop_
_entity_poly.entity_id
_entity_poly.type
_entity_poly.pdbx_seq_one_letter_code
_entity_poly.pdbx_strand_id
1 'polypeptide(L)' 'MSYVQGGHYNIIFLDINLPGVGGVEIGEIIRQKMEDEMTHIVYISQQAGYAMELFKVRPLDFLIKSVNREIFKIKTILYC' A
#
# COMPACT_ATOMS: atom_id res chain seq x y z
N MET A 1 -21.51 8.42 8.52
CA MET A 1 -21.42 7.04 8.00
C MET A 1 -21.63 7.07 6.50
N SER A 2 -20.56 7.12 5.71
CA SER A 2 -20.64 7.02 4.26
C SER A 2 -20.42 5.56 3.84
N TYR A 3 -21.48 4.97 3.30
CA TYR A 3 -21.45 3.72 2.55
C TYR A 3 -20.60 3.94 1.28
N VAL A 4 -19.47 3.24 1.16
CA VAL A 4 -18.76 3.15 -0.12
C VAL A 4 -19.40 2.00 -0.90
N GLN A 5 -20.37 2.33 -1.75
CA GLN A 5 -20.92 1.39 -2.72
C GLN A 5 -19.83 1.01 -3.74
N GLY A 6 -19.50 -0.28 -3.81
CA GLY A 6 -19.03 -0.98 -5.02
C GLY A 6 -18.01 -0.26 -5.92
N GLY A 7 -17.02 0.42 -5.36
CA GLY A 7 -15.99 1.11 -6.13
C GLY A 7 -14.83 0.16 -6.41
N HIS A 8 -14.64 -0.23 -7.68
CA HIS A 8 -13.37 -0.78 -8.12
C HIS A 8 -12.30 0.30 -7.93
N TYR A 9 -11.29 0.04 -7.11
CA TYR A 9 -10.20 0.98 -6.92
C TYR A 9 -9.22 0.84 -8.08
N ASN A 10 -8.77 1.93 -8.69
CA ASN A 10 -7.73 1.82 -9.72
C ASN A 10 -6.34 1.65 -9.09
N ILE A 11 -6.12 2.30 -7.95
CA ILE A 11 -4.85 2.33 -7.22
C ILE A 11 -5.13 2.28 -5.71
N ILE A 12 -4.38 1.45 -4.98
CA ILE A 12 -4.39 1.35 -3.52
C ILE A 12 -2.99 1.66 -3.00
N PHE A 13 -2.91 2.53 -1.99
CA PHE A 13 -1.69 2.78 -1.24
C PHE A 13 -1.73 1.99 0.07
N LEU A 14 -0.74 1.12 0.29
CA LEU A 14 -0.75 0.16 1.39
C LEU A 14 0.49 0.32 2.26
N ASP A 15 0.30 0.72 3.51
CA ASP A 15 1.40 0.77 4.48
C ASP A 15 1.72 -0.63 4.98
N ILE A 16 2.98 -1.04 4.91
CA ILE A 16 3.41 -2.35 5.41
C ILE A 16 3.27 -2.44 6.93
N ASN A 17 3.47 -1.34 7.64
CA ASN A 17 3.43 -1.28 9.10
C ASN A 17 2.00 -1.01 9.63
N LEU A 18 0.97 -1.47 8.90
CA LEU A 18 -0.40 -1.37 9.38
C LEU A 18 -0.56 -2.13 10.72
N PRO A 19 -1.17 -1.51 11.75
CA PRO A 19 -1.45 -2.20 13.00
C PRO A 19 -2.55 -3.25 12.77
N GLY A 20 -2.31 -4.48 13.23
CA GLY A 20 -3.23 -5.60 13.04
C GLY A 20 -2.80 -6.49 11.88
N VAL A 21 -3.57 -6.48 10.79
CA VAL A 21 -3.25 -7.24 9.57
C VAL A 21 -2.14 -6.49 8.83
N GLY A 22 -1.03 -7.18 8.56
CA GLY A 22 0.12 -6.58 7.89
C GLY A 22 -0.24 -6.13 6.47
N GLY A 23 0.35 -5.03 6.01
CA GLY A 23 0.07 -4.51 4.67
C GLY A 23 0.35 -5.54 3.56
N VAL A 24 1.39 -6.38 3.72
CA VAL A 24 1.71 -7.45 2.77
C VAL A 24 0.56 -8.46 2.67
N GLU A 25 0.04 -8.90 3.82
CA GLU A 25 -1.06 -9.87 3.88
C GLU A 25 -2.34 -9.33 3.22
N ILE A 26 -2.61 -8.03 3.39
CA ILE A 26 -3.75 -7.38 2.73
C ILE A 26 -3.61 -7.44 1.20
N GLY A 27 -2.42 -7.16 0.66
CA GLY A 27 -2.25 -7.27 -0.79
C GLY A 27 -2.24 -8.70 -1.31
N GLU A 28 -1.79 -9.66 -0.50
CA GLU A 28 -1.97 -11.09 -0.82
C GLU A 28 -3.46 -11.46 -0.87
N ILE A 29 -4.28 -10.96 0.07
CA ILE A 29 -5.73 -11.17 0.04
C ILE A 29 -6.35 -10.57 -1.23
N ILE A 30 -5.98 -9.35 -1.62
CA ILE A 30 -6.48 -8.70 -2.84
C ILE A 30 -6.14 -9.53 -4.08
N ARG A 31 -4.89 -9.98 -4.20
CA ARG A 31 -4.44 -10.75 -5.37
C ARG A 31 -4.97 -12.19 -5.39
N GLN A 32 -4.99 -12.87 -4.26
CA GLN A 32 -5.24 -14.32 -4.21
C GLN A 32 -6.68 -14.67 -3.84
N LYS A 33 -7.32 -13.91 -2.94
CA LYS A 33 -8.69 -14.22 -2.48
C LYS A 33 -9.74 -13.43 -3.23
N MET A 34 -9.45 -12.17 -3.57
CA MET A 34 -10.37 -11.32 -4.35
C MET A 34 -10.16 -11.48 -5.85
N GLU A 35 -9.07 -12.14 -6.28
CA GLU A 35 -8.67 -12.31 -7.68
C GLU A 35 -8.65 -10.99 -8.46
N ASP A 36 -8.38 -9.89 -7.74
CA ASP A 36 -8.33 -8.56 -8.31
C ASP A 36 -6.91 -8.30 -8.79
N GLU A 37 -6.67 -8.56 -10.08
CA GLU A 37 -5.40 -8.25 -10.75
C GLU A 37 -5.37 -6.82 -11.34
N MET A 38 -6.54 -6.18 -11.47
CA MET A 38 -6.70 -4.89 -12.17
C MET A 38 -6.35 -3.71 -11.28
N THR A 39 -6.60 -3.84 -9.98
CA THR A 39 -6.23 -2.82 -9.00
C THR A 39 -4.72 -2.73 -8.88
N HIS A 40 -4.15 -1.54 -9.02
CA HIS A 40 -2.73 -1.32 -8.80
C HIS A 40 -2.46 -1.13 -7.31
N ILE A 41 -1.38 -1.72 -6.79
CA ILE A 41 -1.02 -1.59 -5.37
C ILE A 41 0.35 -0.92 -5.28
N VAL A 42 0.43 0.18 -4.55
CA VAL A 42 1.67 0.87 -4.21
C VAL A 42 1.91 0.68 -2.72
N TYR A 43 3.04 0.06 -2.37
CA TYR A 43 3.39 -0.17 -0.98
C TYR A 43 4.20 0.97 -0.42
N ILE A 44 4.02 1.24 0.87
CA ILE A 44 4.74 2.27 1.59
C ILE A 44 5.35 1.65 2.85
N SER A 45 6.65 1.83 3.09
CA SER A 45 7.32 1.31 4.29
C SER A 45 8.45 2.20 4.76
N GLN A 46 8.82 2.12 6.05
CA GLN A 46 10.02 2.76 6.59
C GLN A 46 11.31 1.97 6.30
N GLN A 47 11.19 0.70 5.90
CA GLN A 47 12.33 -0.20 5.70
C GLN A 47 12.33 -0.76 4.28
N ALA A 48 13.47 -0.62 3.60
CA ALA A 48 13.65 -1.12 2.23
C ALA A 48 13.60 -2.65 2.12
N GLY A 49 13.89 -3.38 3.21
CA GLY A 49 13.99 -4.85 3.21
C GLY A 49 12.71 -5.56 2.78
N TYR A 50 11.56 -4.93 2.95
CA TYR A 50 10.27 -5.49 2.53
C TYR A 50 10.06 -5.50 1.02
N ALA A 51 10.80 -4.71 0.25
CA ALA A 51 10.61 -4.62 -1.21
C ALA A 51 10.71 -5.99 -1.90
N MET A 52 11.59 -6.87 -1.43
CA MET A 52 11.76 -8.21 -1.99
C MET A 52 10.57 -9.13 -1.71
N GLU A 53 9.95 -9.00 -0.54
CA GLU A 53 8.79 -9.79 -0.15
C GLU A 53 7.57 -9.48 -1.03
N LEU A 54 7.47 -8.22 -1.47
CA LEU A 54 6.38 -7.75 -2.31
C LEU A 54 6.40 -8.26 -3.75
N PHE A 55 7.48 -8.86 -4.24
CA PHE A 55 7.51 -9.39 -5.62
C PHE A 55 6.36 -10.37 -5.90
N LYS A 56 5.94 -11.14 -4.90
CA LYS A 56 4.86 -12.12 -5.01
C LYS A 56 3.50 -11.49 -5.34
N VAL A 57 3.26 -10.27 -4.86
CA VAL A 57 1.98 -9.54 -5.03
C VAL A 57 1.99 -8.57 -6.20
N ARG A 58 3.11 -8.49 -6.94
CA ARG A 58 3.31 -7.65 -8.14
C ARG A 58 2.78 -6.23 -7.93
N PRO A 59 3.41 -5.46 -7.03
CA PRO A 59 3.03 -4.07 -6.82
C PRO A 59 3.37 -3.23 -8.05
N LEU A 60 2.65 -2.13 -8.21
CA LEU A 60 3.01 -1.10 -9.18
C LEU A 60 4.30 -0.39 -8.75
N ASP A 61 4.44 -0.08 -7.47
CA ASP A 61 5.60 0.61 -6.92
C ASP A 61 5.79 0.36 -5.41
N PHE A 62 6.98 0.67 -4.89
CA PHE A 62 7.33 0.60 -3.48
C PHE A 62 8.03 1.89 -3.03
N LEU A 63 7.37 2.62 -2.13
CA LEU A 63 7.84 3.88 -1.59
C LEU A 63 8.45 3.70 -0.20
N ILE A 64 9.69 4.16 -0.03
CA ILE A 64 10.34 4.23 1.27
C ILE A 64 9.98 5.57 1.91
N LYS A 65 9.33 5.53 3.08
CA LYS A 65 9.13 6.71 3.93
C LYS A 65 10.50 7.21 4.36
N SER A 66 10.91 8.37 3.84
CA SER A 66 12.11 9.04 4.31
C SER A 66 11.90 9.47 5.78
N VAL A 67 12.73 8.93 6.68
CA VAL A 67 12.66 9.19 8.14
C VAL A 67 13.07 10.63 8.49
N ASN A 68 13.60 11.38 7.53
CA ASN A 68 14.07 12.74 7.72
C ASN A 68 12.89 13.72 7.73
N ARG A 69 12.41 14.03 8.94
CA ARG A 69 11.28 14.93 9.23
C ARG A 69 11.40 16.31 8.56
N GLU A 70 12.61 16.75 8.22
CA GLU A 70 12.88 18.06 7.61
C GLU A 70 12.63 18.11 6.10
N ILE A 71 12.70 16.98 5.39
CA ILE A 71 12.42 16.91 3.94
C ILE A 71 10.91 16.76 3.67
N PHE A 72 10.11 16.59 4.73
CA PHE A 72 8.67 16.37 4.67
C PHE A 72 7.84 17.67 4.57
N LYS A 73 8.32 18.65 3.82
CA LYS A 73 7.51 19.80 3.37
C LYS A 73 7.07 19.70 1.91
N ILE A 74 7.51 18.69 1.18
CA ILE A 74 7.10 18.49 -0.22
C ILE A 74 6.04 17.38 -0.27
N LYS A 75 4.79 17.84 -0.40
CA LYS A 75 3.57 17.07 -0.68
C LYS A 75 3.19 16.03 0.38
N THR A 76 2.75 16.55 1.52
CA THR A 76 1.58 16.03 2.24
C THR A 76 0.43 15.78 1.26
N ILE A 77 0.35 14.57 0.73
CA ILE A 77 -0.92 13.89 0.45
C ILE A 77 -0.78 12.56 1.15
N LEU A 78 -0.96 12.58 2.47
CA LEU A 78 -1.11 11.36 3.24
C LEU A 78 -2.26 11.59 4.21
N TYR A 79 -3.23 10.69 4.12
CA TYR A 79 -4.39 10.52 4.99
C TYR A 79 -5.58 11.45 4.75
N CYS A 80 -6.40 11.06 3.77
CA CYS A 80 -7.87 10.97 3.79
C CYS A 80 -8.41 11.05 2.34
#